data_AF-A0A366W7M2-F1
#
_entry.id   AF-A0A366W7M2-F1
#
_cell.length_a   1.000
_cell.length_b   1.000
_cell.length_c   1.000
_cell.angle_alpha   90.00
_cell.angle_beta   90.00
_cell.angle_gamma   90.00
#
_symmetry.space_group_name_H-M   'P 1'
#
loop_
_entity.id
_entity.type
_entity.pdbx_description
1 polymer ?
#
loop_
_entity_poly.entity_id
_entity_poly.type
_entity_poly.pdbx_seq_one_letter_code
_entity_poly.pdbx_strand_id
1 'polypeptide(L)' 'MQRGADDMARGLTQLGFQPGDPLCLLGGLGPHYAGYLPPAYLAGKMDAKGSALDGAFALARAEHQCGSI' A
#
# COMPACT_ATOMS: atom_id res chain seq x y z
N MET A 1 -2.59 6.30 -17.87
CA MET A 1 -2.02 5.85 -16.58
C MET A 1 -1.21 6.95 -15.90
N GLN A 2 -0.33 7.69 -16.59
CA GLN A 2 0.53 8.72 -15.96
C GLN A 2 -0.18 9.68 -14.98
N ARG A 3 -1.27 10.34 -15.38
CA ARG A 3 -2.02 11.26 -14.50
C ARG A 3 -2.44 10.61 -13.16
N GLY A 4 -2.85 9.34 -13.18
CA GLY A 4 -3.20 8.61 -11.96
C GLY A 4 -1.99 8.31 -11.09
N ALA A 5 -0.82 8.06 -11.69
CA ALA A 5 0.44 7.91 -10.97
C ALA A 5 0.89 9.22 -10.33
N ASP A 6 0.70 10.36 -11.02
CA ASP A 6 1.01 11.69 -10.48
C ASP A 6 0.12 12.02 -9.27
N ASP A 7 -1.15 11.62 -9.33
CA ASP A 7 -2.10 11.75 -8.22
C ASP A 7 -1.70 10.88 -7.02
N MET A 8 -1.28 9.63 -7.25
CA MET A 8 -0.74 8.77 -6.19
C MET A 8 0.54 9.35 -5.60
N ALA A 9 1.49 9.79 -6.43
CA ALA A 9 2.77 10.34 -5.98
C ALA A 9 2.58 11.58 -5.09
N ARG A 10 1.61 12.45 -5.43
CA ARG A 10 1.24 13.59 -4.60
C ARG A 10 0.66 13.15 -3.25
N GLY A 11 -0.20 12.14 -3.24
CA GLY A 11 -0.73 11.56 -2.01
C GLY A 11 0.36 10.98 -1.12
N LEU A 12 1.30 10.23 -1.70
CA LEU A 12 2.48 9.69 -0.99
C LEU A 12 3.32 10.82 -0.38
N THR A 13 3.60 11.89 -1.13
CA THR A 13 4.31 13.06 -0.58
C THR A 13 3.58 13.66 0.61
N GLN A 14 2.25 13.83 0.53
CA GLN A 14 1.45 14.42 1.60
C GLN A 14 1.39 13.54 2.86
N LEU A 15 1.44 12.22 2.69
CA LEU A 15 1.53 11.26 3.78
C LEU A 15 2.95 11.17 4.38
N GLY A 16 3.93 11.89 3.83
CA GLY A 16 5.31 11.90 4.30
C GLY A 16 6.13 10.68 3.90
N PHE A 17 5.67 9.91 2.91
CA PHE A 17 6.33 8.69 2.44
C PHE A 17 7.77 8.98 2.01
N GLN A 18 8.71 8.18 2.50
CA GLN A 18 10.13 8.25 2.20
C GLN A 18 10.57 7.11 1.28
N PRO A 19 11.69 7.27 0.56
CA PRO A 19 12.28 6.17 -0.18
C PRO A 19 12.62 5.00 0.74
N GLY A 20 12.17 3.80 0.38
CA GLY A 20 12.35 2.59 1.18
C GLY A 20 11.18 2.26 2.09
N ASP A 21 10.22 3.18 2.27
CA ASP A 21 8.98 2.86 2.99
C ASP A 21 8.21 1.74 2.25
N PRO A 22 7.62 0.78 2.99
CA PRO A 22 6.90 -0.33 2.38
C PRO A 22 5.75 0.13 1.49
N LEU A 23 5.82 -0.16 0.20
CA LEU A 23 4.76 0.15 -0.76
C LEU A 23 4.26 -1.13 -1.43
N CYS A 24 2.96 -1.40 -1.33
CA CYS A 24 2.32 -2.51 -2.02
C CYS A 24 1.28 -2.00 -3.02
N LEU A 25 1.46 -2.34 -4.29
CA LEU A 25 0.54 -1.98 -5.36
C LEU A 25 -0.53 -3.07 -5.52
N LEU A 26 -1.64 -2.92 -4.79
CA LEU A 26 -2.73 -3.91 -4.70
C LEU A 26 -3.82 -3.71 -5.74
N GLY A 27 -4.63 -4.75 -5.94
CA GLY A 27 -5.80 -4.75 -6.82
C GLY A 27 -5.46 -4.98 -8.29
N GLY A 28 -6.48 -5.08 -9.14
CA GLY A 28 -6.31 -5.41 -10.57
C GLY A 28 -5.52 -4.36 -11.36
N LEU A 29 -5.47 -3.12 -10.88
CA LEU A 29 -4.77 -2.03 -11.56
C LEU A 29 -3.40 -1.72 -10.94
N GLY A 30 -3.19 -2.04 -9.65
CA GLY A 30 -1.99 -1.66 -8.89
C GLY A 30 -0.68 -2.00 -9.60
N PRO A 31 -0.44 -3.28 -9.96
CA PRO A 31 0.82 -3.69 -10.58
C PRO A 31 1.17 -2.91 -11.87
N HIS A 32 0.16 -2.44 -12.60
CA HIS A 32 0.35 -1.67 -13.83
C HIS A 32 0.88 -0.26 -13.59
N TYR A 33 0.75 0.29 -12.37
CA TYR A 33 1.29 1.62 -12.03
C TYR A 33 2.80 1.62 -11.75
N ALA A 34 3.44 0.45 -11.57
CA ALA A 34 4.86 0.39 -11.25
C ALA A 34 5.75 1.08 -12.30
N GLY A 35 5.37 1.06 -13.58
CA GLY A 35 6.13 1.73 -14.64
C GLY A 35 5.93 3.25 -14.70
N TYR A 36 4.99 3.80 -13.93
CA TYR A 36 4.60 5.22 -13.99
C TYR A 36 4.91 5.99 -12.70
N LEU A 37 5.22 5.28 -11.61
CA LEU A 37 5.60 5.87 -10.32
C LEU A 37 7.07 6.28 -10.32
N PRO A 38 7.42 7.40 -9.66
CA PRO A 38 8.81 7.77 -9.41
C PRO A 38 9.60 6.61 -8.77
N PRO A 39 10.82 6.28 -9.23
CA PRO A 39 11.61 5.16 -8.71
C PRO A 39 11.85 5.22 -7.19
N ALA A 40 11.93 6.42 -6.63
CA ALA A 40 12.10 6.64 -5.19
C ALA A 40 10.99 5.97 -4.35
N TYR A 41 9.72 6.03 -4.80
CA TYR A 41 8.61 5.37 -4.11
C TYR A 41 8.60 3.85 -4.29
N LEU A 42 9.28 3.34 -5.31
CA LEU A 42 9.37 1.91 -5.58
C LEU A 42 10.54 1.23 -4.86
N ALA A 43 11.42 2.00 -4.20
CA ALA A 43 12.55 1.45 -3.46
C ALA A 43 12.13 0.48 -2.33
N GLY A 44 10.98 0.73 -1.71
CA GLY A 44 10.37 -0.16 -0.71
C GLY A 44 9.23 -1.02 -1.27
N LYS A 45 9.13 -1.18 -2.60
CA LYS A 45 8.08 -1.98 -3.21
C LYS A 45 8.16 -3.43 -2.72
N MET A 46 7.03 -3.95 -2.27
CA MET A 46 6.93 -5.34 -1.88
C MET A 46 5.62 -5.99 -2.34
N ASP A 47 5.64 -7.31 -2.45
CA ASP A 47 4.44 -8.10 -2.71
C ASP A 47 3.49 -8.07 -1.52
N ALA A 48 2.22 -8.27 -1.82
CA ALA A 48 1.18 -8.38 -0.82
C ALA A 48 1.43 -9.61 0.07
N LYS A 49 1.28 -9.45 1.39
CA LYS A 49 1.32 -10.58 2.33
C LYS A 49 0.02 -11.41 2.34
N GLY A 50 -1.03 -10.87 1.73
CA GLY A 50 -2.36 -11.47 1.68
C GLY A 50 -3.33 -10.54 0.95
N SER A 51 -4.57 -10.99 0.82
CA SER A 51 -5.68 -10.22 0.27
C SER A 51 -6.23 -9.20 1.27
N ALA A 52 -7.13 -8.32 0.80
CA ALA A 52 -7.87 -7.42 1.68
C ALA A 52 -8.71 -8.18 2.73
N LEU A 53 -9.24 -9.36 2.39
CA LEU A 53 -9.99 -10.20 3.34
C LEU A 53 -9.09 -10.74 4.45
N ASP A 54 -7.86 -11.15 4.13
CA ASP A 54 -6.91 -11.64 5.13
C ASP A 54 -6.61 -10.56 6.17
N GLY A 55 -6.44 -9.32 5.71
CA GLY A 55 -6.30 -8.15 6.58
C GLY A 55 -7.54 -7.88 7.45
N ALA A 56 -8.74 -7.97 6.86
CA ALA A 56 -9.99 -7.78 7.61
C ALA A 56 -10.17 -8.82 8.72
N PHE A 57 -9.90 -10.10 8.46
CA PHE A 57 -9.95 -11.15 9.48
C PHE A 57 -8.85 -10.99 10.54
N ALA A 58 -7.65 -10.55 10.15
CA ALA A 58 -6.57 -10.27 11.11
C ALA A 58 -6.96 -9.15 12.08
N LEU A 59 -7.56 -8.08 11.55
CA LEU A 59 -8.06 -6.96 12.37
C LEU A 59 -9.17 -7.43 13.32
N ALA A 60 -10.19 -8.14 12.82
CA ALA A 60 -11.28 -8.66 13.66
C ALA A 60 -10.78 -9.55 14.81
N ARG A 61 -9.76 -10.40 14.56
CA ARG A 61 -9.11 -11.20 15.61
C ARG A 61 -8.42 -10.33 16.65
N ALA A 62 -7.67 -9.31 16.24
CA ALA A 62 -6.96 -8.42 17.16
C ALA A 62 -7.93 -7.64 18.07
N GLU A 63 -9.02 -7.12 17.50
CA GLU A 63 -10.05 -6.39 18.27
C GLU A 63 -10.80 -7.31 19.24
N HIS A 64 -11.13 -8.54 18.82
CA HIS A 64 -11.78 -9.51 19.71
C HIS A 64 -10.87 -9.92 20.89
N GLN A 65 -9.55 -9.99 20.67
CA GLN A 65 -8.56 -10.31 21.71
C GLN A 65 -8.29 -9.13 22.65
N CYS A 66 -8.35 -7.89 22.15
CA CYS A 66 -8.16 -6.66 22.94
C CYS A 66 -9.37 -6.33 23.83
N GLY A 67 -10.58 -6.79 23.47
CA GLY A 67 -11.81 -6.63 24.26
C GLY A 67 -12.01 -7.62 25.41
N SER A 68 -10.99 -8.43 25.75
CA SER A 68 -11.07 -9.45 26.82
C SER A 68 -10.21 -9.08 28.05
N ILE A 69 -10.30 -7.81 28.47
CA ILE A 69 -9.79 -7.28 29.75
C ILE A 69 -11.00 -7.04 30.66
#